data_AF-A0A813P8R9-F1
#
_entry.id   AF-A0A813P8R9-F1
#
_cell.length_a   1.000
_cell.length_b   1.000
_cell.length_c   1.000
_cell.angle_alpha   90.00
_cell.angle_beta   90.00
_cell.angle_gamma   90.00
#
_symmetry.space_group_name_H-M   'P 1'
#
loop_
_entity.id
_entity.type
_entity.pdbx_description
1 polymer ?
#
loop_
_entity_poly.entity_id
_entity_poly.type
_entity_poly.pdbx_seq_one_letter_code
_entity_poly.pdbx_strand_id
1 'polypeptide(L)'
;MADSFKASSEFGFLLCPLTHQIFEDPVLAEDGQTYEREGIVQHIEKNGTSPLTQQPLSIHQLRPNSIIKKMVNEFRSKHNYFKLDTHIKKKSRRALFQAHGKTVWEAEWIGKDGPPICLMKINGVKALKEASFYEKMTRHPNIVKTYGIVDEPANITSHSITLLQEYASEGNLFELLQDQPSMPDEHVLSEMFVQISDAMVFLAHNQVVHGDLACRNVLVFRYDANEPKHNLVKLTDFGLSRGSSMYAPVGTASTTTLTIVPIRYAAPEILSNSNNKNSYTEKSDVFSMGVLMWEAYSKGEMPWSNVENDNEVCQKVMNGERLKQPSKCTDRMWSIILNCMSQQEKNRPSFEELKRQLLGFMLNSASTSGIN
;
A
#
# COMPACT_ATOMS: atom_id res chain seq x y z
N MET A 1 31.84 -21.00 -12.99
CA MET A 1 30.56 -21.57 -12.52
C MET A 1 30.54 -21.61 -10.99
N ALA A 2 30.73 -20.42 -10.41
CA ALA A 2 30.62 -20.04 -9.00
C ALA A 2 30.53 -18.49 -9.06
N ASP A 3 29.85 -17.85 -8.10
CA ASP A 3 29.52 -16.41 -8.05
C ASP A 3 28.20 -15.95 -8.69
N SER A 4 27.06 -16.48 -8.22
CA SER A 4 25.76 -15.82 -8.47
C SER A 4 24.73 -16.03 -7.36
N PHE A 5 25.09 -15.79 -6.09
CA PHE A 5 24.12 -15.79 -4.98
C PHE A 5 24.44 -14.74 -3.90
N LYS A 6 24.94 -13.57 -4.29
CA LYS A 6 25.08 -12.41 -3.40
C LYS A 6 24.24 -11.26 -3.93
N ALA A 7 23.02 -11.13 -3.41
CA ALA A 7 22.20 -9.93 -3.23
C ALA A 7 20.71 -10.21 -3.49
N SER A 8 20.00 -10.79 -2.52
CA SER A 8 18.53 -10.75 -2.52
C SER A 8 17.95 -10.58 -1.11
N SER A 9 17.52 -9.34 -0.85
CA SER A 9 16.78 -8.83 0.32
C SER A 9 17.59 -8.59 1.62
N GLU A 10 17.53 -7.36 2.12
CA GLU A 10 18.14 -6.92 3.39
C GLU A 10 17.56 -7.59 4.65
N PHE A 11 16.63 -8.55 4.54
CA PHE A 11 16.04 -9.20 5.70
C PHE A 11 15.86 -10.72 5.55
N GLY A 12 16.01 -11.30 4.35
CA GLY A 12 15.95 -12.75 4.18
C GLY A 12 17.03 -13.50 4.96
N PHE A 13 18.17 -12.84 5.23
CA PHE A 13 19.26 -13.39 6.05
C PHE A 13 19.00 -13.33 7.56
N LEU A 14 17.93 -12.66 8.02
CA LEU A 14 17.59 -12.55 9.45
C LEU A 14 16.71 -13.71 9.94
N LEU A 15 16.41 -14.68 9.07
CA LEU A 15 15.44 -15.73 9.30
C LEU A 15 16.12 -17.09 9.31
N CYS A 16 15.73 -17.92 10.27
CA CYS A 16 16.20 -19.28 10.31
C CYS A 16 15.54 -20.12 9.19
N PRO A 17 16.31 -20.81 8.34
CA PRO A 17 15.77 -21.66 7.28
C PRO A 17 15.05 -22.91 7.81
N LEU A 18 15.28 -23.30 9.06
CA LEU A 18 14.64 -24.45 9.70
C LEU A 18 13.35 -24.09 10.47
N THR A 19 13.39 -23.08 11.34
CA THR A 19 12.22 -22.67 12.15
C THR A 19 11.33 -21.63 11.47
N HIS A 20 11.84 -20.95 10.43
CA HIS A 20 11.17 -19.84 9.74
C HIS A 20 10.81 -18.66 10.66
N GLN A 21 11.57 -18.49 11.74
CA GLN A 21 11.46 -17.39 12.69
C GLN A 21 12.68 -16.45 12.56
N ILE A 22 12.51 -15.19 12.97
CA ILE A 22 13.65 -14.28 13.15
C ILE A 22 14.59 -14.88 14.20
N PHE A 23 15.89 -14.87 13.92
CA PHE A 23 16.86 -15.42 14.85
C PHE A 23 16.84 -14.70 16.22
N GLU A 24 16.70 -15.45 17.30
CA GLU A 24 16.94 -14.98 18.67
C GLU A 24 18.34 -15.38 19.12
N ASP A 25 18.75 -16.62 18.84
CA ASP A 25 20.11 -17.10 19.10
C ASP A 25 20.71 -17.83 17.87
N PRO A 26 21.11 -17.08 16.83
CA PRO A 26 21.60 -17.67 15.60
C PRO A 26 22.94 -18.40 15.79
N VAL A 27 23.05 -19.58 15.18
CA VAL A 27 24.28 -20.39 15.11
C VAL A 27 24.62 -20.75 13.68
N LEU A 28 25.88 -20.63 13.31
CA LEU A 28 26.45 -21.08 12.04
C LEU A 28 26.85 -22.55 12.14
N ALA A 29 26.37 -23.37 11.21
CA ALA A 29 26.79 -24.76 11.03
C ALA A 29 27.92 -24.88 9.99
N GLU A 30 28.65 -26.00 9.98
CA GLU A 30 29.75 -26.25 9.04
C GLU A 30 29.32 -26.39 7.58
N ASP A 31 28.03 -26.63 7.33
CA ASP A 31 27.44 -26.59 5.99
C ASP A 31 27.32 -25.15 5.42
N GLY A 32 27.72 -24.15 6.21
CA GLY A 32 27.72 -22.74 5.82
C GLY A 32 26.37 -22.03 6.05
N GLN A 33 25.36 -22.71 6.59
CA GLN A 33 24.07 -22.11 6.91
C GLN A 33 23.97 -21.67 8.37
N THR A 34 23.18 -20.61 8.57
CA THR A 34 22.82 -20.15 9.92
C THR A 34 21.45 -20.68 10.30
N TYR A 35 21.32 -21.22 11.51
CA TYR A 35 20.08 -21.76 12.08
C TYR A 35 19.80 -21.15 13.46
N GLU A 36 18.54 -21.18 13.89
CA GLU A 36 18.15 -20.87 15.27
C GLU A 36 18.61 -22.02 16.16
N ARG A 37 19.32 -21.72 17.27
CA ARG A 37 19.98 -22.74 18.10
C ARG A 37 19.00 -23.81 18.54
N GLU A 38 17.87 -23.41 19.10
CA GLU A 38 16.89 -24.35 19.62
C GLU A 38 16.43 -25.32 18.53
N GLY A 39 16.07 -24.79 17.35
CA GLY A 39 15.58 -25.60 16.24
C GLY A 39 16.63 -26.58 15.69
N ILE A 40 17.87 -26.13 15.48
CA ILE A 40 18.91 -26.99 14.91
C ILE A 40 19.39 -28.06 15.90
N VAL A 41 19.44 -27.74 17.20
CA VAL A 41 19.81 -28.72 18.23
C VAL A 41 18.77 -29.85 18.26
N GLN A 42 17.48 -29.52 18.28
CA GLN A 42 16.41 -30.53 18.22
C GLN A 42 16.49 -31.39 16.95
N HIS A 43 16.82 -30.79 15.80
CA HIS A 43 16.98 -31.52 14.55
C HIS A 43 18.18 -32.49 14.60
N ILE A 44 19.33 -32.05 15.11
CA ILE A 44 20.53 -32.88 15.23
C ILE A 44 20.29 -34.03 16.22
N GLU A 45 19.66 -33.77 17.37
CA GLU A 45 19.32 -34.80 18.35
C GLU A 45 18.40 -35.88 17.75
N LYS A 46 17.49 -35.49 16.86
CA LYS A 46 16.54 -36.39 16.22
C LYS A 46 17.13 -37.17 15.04
N ASN A 47 17.93 -36.51 14.19
CA ASN A 47 18.33 -37.04 12.87
C ASN A 47 19.84 -37.25 12.71
N GLY A 48 20.66 -36.60 13.55
CA GLY A 48 22.13 -36.65 13.47
C GLY A 48 22.74 -35.99 12.22
N THR A 49 21.97 -35.22 11.45
CA THR A 49 22.37 -34.70 10.14
C THR A 49 22.05 -33.22 9.96
N SER A 50 22.68 -32.59 8.96
CA SER A 50 22.35 -31.24 8.48
C SER A 50 20.99 -31.24 7.78
N PRO A 51 20.10 -30.28 8.10
CA PRO A 51 18.84 -30.12 7.38
C PRO A 51 19.01 -29.81 5.88
N LEU A 52 20.15 -29.22 5.48
CA LEU A 52 20.40 -28.81 4.09
C LEU A 52 21.08 -29.93 3.29
N THR A 53 22.17 -30.48 3.81
CA THR A 53 23.04 -31.40 3.05
C THR A 53 22.78 -32.87 3.34
N GLN A 54 21.99 -33.17 4.38
CA GLN A 54 21.73 -34.51 4.92
C GLN A 54 23.01 -35.25 5.36
N GLN A 55 24.15 -34.56 5.44
CA GLN A 55 25.40 -35.13 5.95
C GLN A 55 25.44 -35.10 7.49
N PRO A 56 26.23 -35.97 8.14
CA PRO A 56 26.38 -35.97 9.59
C PRO A 56 26.75 -34.59 10.13
N LEU A 57 26.02 -34.12 11.14
CA LEU A 57 26.25 -32.83 11.80
C LEU A 57 26.11 -33.01 13.32
N SER A 58 27.09 -32.51 14.07
CA SER A 58 27.13 -32.56 15.53
C SER A 58 26.87 -31.20 16.16
N ILE A 59 26.26 -31.18 17.35
CA ILE A 59 25.98 -29.96 18.11
C ILE A 59 27.28 -29.16 18.38
N HIS A 60 28.41 -29.85 18.58
CA HIS A 60 29.71 -29.20 18.83
C HIS A 60 30.26 -28.42 17.63
N GLN A 61 29.75 -28.67 16.43
CA GLN A 61 30.12 -27.96 15.20
C GLN A 61 29.35 -26.65 15.01
N LEU A 62 28.37 -26.36 15.88
CA LEU A 62 27.59 -25.12 15.84
C LEU A 62 28.33 -23.97 16.53
N ARG A 63 28.51 -22.86 15.83
CA ARG A 63 29.18 -21.66 16.36
C ARG A 63 28.20 -20.49 16.45
N PRO A 64 28.19 -19.68 17.53
CA PRO A 64 27.35 -18.49 17.59
C PRO A 64 27.60 -17.55 16.39
N ASN A 65 26.53 -17.06 15.77
CA ASN A 65 26.62 -16.09 14.69
C ASN A 65 26.29 -14.67 15.18
N SER A 66 27.25 -14.04 15.84
CA SER A 66 27.09 -12.70 16.44
C SER A 66 26.79 -11.60 15.42
N ILE A 67 27.16 -11.78 14.15
CA ILE A 67 26.87 -10.81 13.08
C ILE A 67 25.37 -10.78 12.82
N ILE A 68 24.76 -11.95 12.56
CA ILE A 68 23.33 -12.07 12.35
C ILE A 68 22.56 -11.61 13.59
N LYS A 69 23.02 -11.97 14.79
CA LYS A 69 22.43 -11.52 16.06
C LYS A 69 22.43 -9.99 16.18
N LYS A 70 23.53 -9.32 15.81
CA LYS A 70 23.62 -7.85 15.80
C LYS A 70 22.67 -7.25 14.77
N MET A 71 22.60 -7.82 13.57
CA MET A 71 21.70 -7.34 12.51
C MET A 71 20.22 -7.49 12.91
N VAL A 72 19.83 -8.60 13.56
CA VAL A 72 18.49 -8.75 14.14
C VAL A 72 18.24 -7.70 15.21
N ASN A 73 19.19 -7.45 16.11
CA ASN A 73 19.03 -6.45 17.16
C ASN A 73 18.92 -5.03 16.61
N GLU A 74 19.71 -4.68 15.60
CA GLU A 74 19.60 -3.40 14.90
C GLU A 74 18.23 -3.27 14.21
N PHE A 75 17.76 -4.32 13.55
CA PHE A 75 16.42 -4.39 12.99
C PHE A 75 15.33 -4.23 14.07
N ARG A 76 15.49 -4.90 15.22
CA ARG A 76 14.57 -4.82 16.35
C ARG A 76 14.55 -3.45 17.01
N SER A 77 15.70 -2.77 17.07
CA SER A 77 15.82 -1.44 17.67
C SER A 77 15.16 -0.33 16.83
N LYS A 78 15.00 -0.56 15.52
CA LYS A 78 14.48 0.44 14.58
C LYS A 78 12.97 0.35 14.36
N HIS A 79 12.35 -0.79 14.67
CA HIS A 79 10.93 -1.04 14.36
C HIS A 79 10.16 -1.47 15.62
N ASN A 80 8.87 -1.16 15.69
CA ASN A 80 8.02 -1.72 16.73
C ASN A 80 7.61 -3.15 16.37
N TYR A 81 7.61 -4.06 17.35
CA TYR A 81 7.25 -5.47 17.17
C TYR A 81 6.03 -5.85 17.99
N PHE A 82 5.12 -6.58 17.36
CA PHE A 82 3.90 -7.07 18.00
C PHE A 82 3.83 -8.60 17.87
N LYS A 83 3.61 -9.30 18.97
CA LYS A 83 3.45 -10.76 18.96
C LYS A 83 1.96 -11.12 18.89
N LEU A 84 1.60 -12.00 17.95
CA LEU A 84 0.27 -12.61 17.94
C LEU A 84 0.01 -13.38 19.24
N ASP A 85 -1.25 -13.40 19.66
CA ASP A 85 -1.74 -14.08 20.87
C ASP A 85 -1.14 -13.56 22.19
N THR A 86 -0.26 -12.56 22.12
CA THR A 86 0.33 -11.86 23.28
C THR A 86 -0.09 -10.40 23.31
N HIS A 87 0.15 -9.65 22.23
CA HIS A 87 -0.18 -8.22 22.14
C HIS A 87 -1.46 -7.98 21.36
N ILE A 88 -1.71 -8.81 20.35
CA ILE A 88 -2.77 -8.65 19.36
C ILE A 88 -3.32 -10.01 18.95
N LYS A 89 -4.58 -10.09 18.56
CA LYS A 89 -5.17 -11.29 17.95
C LYS A 89 -6.12 -10.92 16.81
N LYS A 90 -6.34 -11.87 15.90
CA LYS A 90 -7.31 -11.72 14.80
C LYS A 90 -8.73 -11.77 15.36
N LYS A 91 -9.60 -10.84 14.94
CA LYS A 91 -11.03 -10.88 15.30
C LYS A 91 -11.78 -11.99 14.58
N SER A 92 -11.37 -12.30 13.35
CA SER A 92 -11.97 -13.35 12.53
C SER A 92 -10.89 -14.18 11.82
N ARG A 93 -11.21 -15.46 11.56
CA ARG A 93 -10.39 -16.31 10.69
C ARG A 93 -10.51 -15.91 9.22
N ARG A 94 -11.65 -15.34 8.83
CA ARG A 94 -11.90 -14.87 7.46
C ARG A 94 -11.15 -13.56 7.24
N ALA A 95 -10.42 -13.48 6.13
CA ALA A 95 -9.78 -12.24 5.72
C ALA A 95 -10.85 -11.21 5.29
N LEU A 96 -10.62 -9.94 5.64
CA LEU A 96 -11.41 -8.81 5.14
C LEU A 96 -11.19 -8.63 3.64
N PHE A 97 -9.94 -8.78 3.22
CA PHE A 97 -9.52 -8.58 1.85
C PHE A 97 -8.41 -9.55 1.48
N GLN A 98 -8.45 -10.05 0.24
CA GLN A 98 -7.41 -10.89 -0.31
C GLN A 98 -7.23 -10.58 -1.80
N ALA A 99 -6.03 -10.16 -2.17
CA ALA A 99 -5.64 -9.91 -3.55
C ALA A 99 -4.20 -10.36 -3.78
N HIS A 100 -3.69 -10.23 -5.01
CA HIS A 100 -2.36 -10.72 -5.43
C HIS A 100 -1.24 -10.39 -4.42
N GLY A 101 -0.85 -11.40 -3.63
CA GLY A 101 0.21 -11.28 -2.64
C GLY A 101 -0.18 -10.58 -1.33
N LYS A 102 -1.39 -10.05 -1.17
CA LYS A 102 -1.83 -9.35 0.05
C LYS A 102 -3.04 -10.00 0.68
N THR A 103 -3.06 -10.04 2.01
CA THR A 103 -4.23 -10.50 2.76
C THR A 103 -4.37 -9.66 4.02
N VAL A 104 -5.57 -9.17 4.28
CA VAL A 104 -5.87 -8.27 5.40
C VAL A 104 -6.87 -8.92 6.34
N TRP A 105 -6.60 -8.87 7.64
CA TRP A 105 -7.52 -9.31 8.70
C TRP A 105 -7.79 -8.17 9.67
N GLU A 106 -9.02 -8.07 10.16
CA GLU A 106 -9.31 -7.26 11.33
C GLU A 106 -8.66 -7.88 12.58
N ALA A 107 -8.16 -7.04 13.48
CA ALA A 107 -7.51 -7.46 14.72
C ALA A 107 -7.96 -6.63 15.92
N GLU A 108 -7.61 -7.11 17.11
CA GLU A 108 -7.82 -6.42 18.37
C GLU A 108 -6.65 -6.56 19.32
N TRP A 109 -6.49 -5.56 20.19
CA TRP A 109 -5.47 -5.53 21.23
C TRP A 109 -5.81 -6.51 22.35
N ILE A 110 -4.78 -7.15 22.91
CA ILE A 110 -4.91 -8.05 24.06
C ILE A 110 -4.48 -7.29 25.33
N GLY A 111 -5.36 -7.24 26.32
CA GLY A 111 -5.04 -6.70 27.65
C GLY A 111 -4.83 -5.18 27.73
N LYS A 112 -5.12 -4.43 26.65
CA LYS A 112 -5.08 -2.97 26.60
C LYS A 112 -6.15 -2.46 25.63
N ASP A 113 -6.73 -1.31 25.95
CA ASP A 113 -7.49 -0.54 24.97
C ASP A 113 -6.53 0.13 23.99
N GLY A 114 -6.87 0.11 22.71
CA GLY A 114 -6.08 0.74 21.66
C GLY A 114 -6.97 1.08 20.45
N PRO A 115 -6.44 1.83 19.48
CA PRO A 115 -7.21 2.19 18.29
C PRO A 115 -7.57 0.93 17.47
N PRO A 116 -8.59 1.00 16.60
CA PRO A 116 -8.87 -0.09 15.66
C PRO A 116 -7.64 -0.46 14.84
N ILE A 117 -7.38 -1.76 14.68
CA ILE A 117 -6.19 -2.30 14.01
C ILE A 117 -6.52 -3.42 13.04
N CYS A 118 -5.70 -3.55 12.01
CA CYS A 118 -5.72 -4.67 11.08
C CYS A 118 -4.32 -5.24 10.88
N LEU A 119 -4.28 -6.49 10.43
CA LEU A 119 -3.05 -7.18 10.04
C LEU A 119 -3.02 -7.27 8.53
N MET A 120 -1.98 -6.73 7.91
CA MET A 120 -1.74 -6.87 6.48
C MET A 120 -0.56 -7.81 6.26
N LYS A 121 -0.84 -9.04 5.81
CA LYS A 121 0.19 -9.96 5.35
C LYS A 121 0.50 -9.69 3.89
N ILE A 122 1.77 -9.44 3.62
CA ILE A 122 2.34 -9.26 2.29
C ILE A 122 3.18 -10.49 2.01
N ASN A 123 2.97 -11.11 0.85
CA ASN A 123 3.66 -12.30 0.38
C ASN A 123 4.43 -11.99 -0.91
N GLY A 124 5.48 -12.76 -1.16
CA GLY A 124 6.35 -12.68 -2.33
C GLY A 124 7.71 -12.06 -2.05
N VAL A 125 8.60 -12.16 -3.05
CA VAL A 125 10.00 -11.72 -2.99
C VAL A 125 10.17 -10.21 -2.72
N LYS A 126 9.11 -9.41 -2.88
CA LYS A 126 9.12 -7.95 -2.65
C LYS A 126 8.54 -7.54 -1.29
N ALA A 127 8.05 -8.47 -0.48
CA ALA A 127 7.29 -8.18 0.74
C ALA A 127 8.02 -7.24 1.72
N LEU A 128 9.30 -7.49 1.96
CA LEU A 128 10.14 -6.69 2.86
C LEU A 128 10.40 -5.26 2.36
N LYS A 129 10.60 -5.13 1.05
CA LYS A 129 10.76 -3.81 0.41
C LYS A 129 9.46 -3.02 0.51
N GLU A 130 8.33 -3.69 0.31
CA GLU A 130 7.01 -3.08 0.48
C GLU A 130 6.75 -2.66 1.93
N ALA A 131 7.10 -3.50 2.91
CA ALA A 131 7.02 -3.14 4.33
C ALA A 131 7.84 -1.89 4.69
N SER A 132 9.09 -1.81 4.19
CA SER A 132 9.95 -0.63 4.38
C SER A 132 9.35 0.62 3.74
N PHE A 133 8.65 0.45 2.62
CA PHE A 133 7.92 1.55 1.98
C PHE A 133 6.77 2.04 2.87
N TYR A 134 5.93 1.15 3.41
CA TYR A 134 4.84 1.54 4.32
C TYR A 134 5.35 2.26 5.57
N GLU A 135 6.47 1.80 6.14
CA GLU A 135 7.12 2.47 7.27
C GLU A 135 7.58 3.89 6.93
N LYS A 136 8.10 4.12 5.72
CA LYS A 136 8.50 5.46 5.30
C LYS A 136 7.28 6.37 5.11
N MET A 137 6.21 5.85 4.51
CA MET A 137 5.03 6.66 4.14
C MET A 137 4.08 6.95 5.30
N THR A 138 4.12 6.15 6.37
CA THR A 138 3.26 6.29 7.56
C THR A 138 3.35 7.65 8.29
N ARG A 139 4.30 8.51 7.92
CA ARG A 139 4.55 9.82 8.55
C ARG A 139 3.49 10.87 8.19
N HIS A 140 2.72 10.65 7.12
CA HIS A 140 1.69 11.58 6.68
C HIS A 140 0.33 11.27 7.34
N PRO A 141 -0.42 12.27 7.83
CA PRO A 141 -1.70 12.03 8.51
C PRO A 141 -2.78 11.39 7.61
N ASN A 142 -2.74 11.66 6.30
CA ASN A 142 -3.67 11.12 5.30
C ASN A 142 -3.12 9.92 4.52
N ILE A 143 -2.14 9.20 5.07
CA ILE A 143 -1.69 7.89 4.59
C ILE A 143 -1.89 6.88 5.72
N VAL A 144 -2.35 5.67 5.41
CA VAL A 144 -2.58 4.62 6.40
C VAL A 144 -1.32 4.37 7.24
N LYS A 145 -1.51 4.48 8.55
CA LYS A 145 -0.46 4.33 9.55
C LYS A 145 -0.08 2.87 9.72
N THR A 146 1.22 2.62 9.65
CA THR A 146 1.83 1.34 10.02
C THR A 146 2.43 1.47 11.41
N TYR A 147 1.92 0.70 12.36
CA TYR A 147 2.39 0.71 13.73
C TYR A 147 3.70 -0.06 13.89
N GLY A 148 3.88 -1.13 13.11
CA GLY A 148 5.08 -1.96 13.14
C GLY A 148 4.87 -3.32 12.48
N ILE A 149 5.77 -4.25 12.80
CA ILE A 149 5.80 -5.59 12.23
C ILE A 149 5.22 -6.57 13.25
N VAL A 150 4.49 -7.56 12.73
CA VAL A 150 3.91 -8.64 13.53
C VAL A 150 4.78 -9.88 13.41
N ASP A 151 5.25 -10.34 14.56
CA ASP A 151 5.99 -11.60 14.71
C ASP A 151 4.97 -12.74 14.81
N GLU A 152 4.81 -13.50 13.72
CA GLU A 152 3.98 -14.71 13.70
C GLU A 152 4.86 -15.91 14.10
N PRO A 153 4.48 -16.73 15.09
CA PRO A 153 5.27 -17.90 15.55
C PRO A 153 5.61 -18.99 14.51
N ALA A 154 5.33 -18.79 13.22
CA ALA A 154 5.63 -19.76 12.16
C ALA A 154 5.82 -19.19 10.73
N ASN A 155 5.86 -17.86 10.49
CA ASN A 155 5.65 -17.35 9.12
C ASN A 155 6.44 -16.09 8.73
N ILE A 156 7.65 -15.89 9.24
CA ILE A 156 8.58 -15.05 8.49
C ILE A 156 9.41 -16.01 7.64
N THR A 157 8.77 -16.52 6.59
CA THR A 157 9.53 -17.02 5.45
C THR A 157 10.18 -15.80 4.78
N SER A 158 11.30 -15.97 4.08
CA SER A 158 11.94 -14.90 3.30
C SER A 158 11.02 -14.24 2.23
N HIS A 159 9.78 -14.71 2.14
CA HIS A 159 8.75 -14.31 1.18
C HIS A 159 7.44 -13.88 1.86
N SER A 160 7.39 -13.62 3.17
CA SER A 160 6.18 -13.06 3.80
C SER A 160 6.48 -12.17 5.01
N ILE A 161 5.77 -11.05 5.13
CA ILE A 161 5.81 -10.15 6.29
C ILE A 161 4.39 -9.72 6.65
N THR A 162 4.08 -9.65 7.94
CA THR A 162 2.80 -9.13 8.43
C THR A 162 3.02 -7.78 9.10
N LEU A 163 2.27 -6.76 8.67
CA LEU A 163 2.27 -5.42 9.25
C LEU A 163 1.05 -5.24 10.14
N LEU A 164 1.24 -4.53 11.26
CA LEU A 164 0.15 -4.00 12.07
C LEU A 164 -0.16 -2.59 11.60
N GLN A 165 -1.38 -2.36 11.12
CA GLN A 165 -1.83 -1.05 10.62
C GLN A 165 -3.07 -0.59 11.36
N GLU A 166 -3.37 0.71 11.25
CA GLU A 166 -4.67 1.22 11.67
C GLU A 166 -5.79 0.68 10.77
N TYR A 167 -6.96 0.44 11.36
CA TYR A 167 -8.12 -0.07 10.67
C TYR A 167 -9.17 1.03 10.47
N ALA A 168 -9.66 1.13 9.23
CA ALA A 168 -10.75 2.01 8.83
C ALA A 168 -12.08 1.28 9.00
N SER A 169 -12.83 1.60 10.05
CA SER A 169 -14.11 0.95 10.36
C SER A 169 -15.22 1.30 9.37
N GLU A 170 -15.13 2.44 8.68
CA GLU A 170 -16.12 2.89 7.69
C GLU A 170 -15.84 2.32 6.28
N GLY A 171 -14.88 1.40 6.14
CA GLY A 171 -14.53 0.78 4.87
C GLY A 171 -13.75 1.72 3.94
N ASN A 172 -13.94 1.52 2.63
CA ASN A 172 -13.36 2.39 1.60
C ASN A 172 -14.39 3.39 1.05
N LEU A 173 -13.91 4.47 0.44
CA LEU A 173 -14.75 5.56 -0.04
C LEU A 173 -15.75 5.09 -1.10
N PHE A 174 -15.40 4.10 -1.92
CA PHE A 174 -16.32 3.54 -2.92
C PHE A 174 -17.54 2.89 -2.25
N GLU A 175 -17.32 1.98 -1.29
CA GLU A 175 -18.39 1.31 -0.53
C GLU A 175 -19.24 2.34 0.23
N LEU A 176 -18.58 3.27 0.93
CA LEU A 176 -19.26 4.30 1.70
C LEU A 176 -20.22 5.13 0.84
N LEU A 177 -19.79 5.54 -0.36
CA LEU A 177 -20.61 6.34 -1.28
C LEU A 177 -21.82 5.56 -1.83
N GLN A 178 -21.66 4.26 -2.07
CA GLN A 178 -22.77 3.40 -2.51
C GLN A 178 -23.82 3.24 -1.40
N ASP A 179 -23.37 3.12 -0.15
CA ASP A 179 -24.24 2.93 1.02
C ASP A 179 -24.98 4.20 1.45
N GLN A 180 -24.52 5.40 1.06
CA GLN A 180 -25.23 6.63 1.40
C GLN A 180 -26.61 6.70 0.72
N PRO A 181 -27.68 7.13 1.42
CA PRO A 181 -29.01 7.26 0.83
C PRO A 181 -29.06 8.35 -0.25
N SER A 182 -28.27 9.40 -0.10
CA SER A 182 -28.14 10.51 -1.05
C SER A 182 -26.66 10.80 -1.33
N MET A 183 -26.40 11.60 -2.37
CA MET A 183 -25.06 12.10 -2.64
C MET A 183 -24.58 12.96 -1.44
N PRO A 184 -23.37 12.75 -0.91
CA PRO A 184 -22.79 13.66 0.07
C PRO A 184 -22.74 15.10 -0.44
N ASP A 185 -22.84 16.04 0.49
CA ASP A 185 -22.72 17.46 0.17
C ASP A 185 -21.35 17.78 -0.45
N GLU A 186 -21.30 18.81 -1.29
CA GLU A 186 -20.09 19.21 -1.98
C GLU A 186 -18.95 19.59 -1.02
N HIS A 187 -19.28 20.16 0.14
CA HIS A 187 -18.30 20.46 1.19
C HIS A 187 -17.70 19.19 1.82
N VAL A 188 -18.51 18.14 2.01
CA VAL A 188 -18.07 16.84 2.54
C VAL A 188 -17.03 16.23 1.61
N LEU A 189 -17.34 16.16 0.30
CA LEU A 189 -16.41 15.63 -0.68
C LEU A 189 -15.15 16.49 -0.84
N SER A 190 -15.31 17.82 -0.85
CA SER A 190 -14.18 18.74 -1.00
C SER A 190 -13.16 18.58 0.12
N GLU A 191 -13.62 18.41 1.37
CA GLU A 191 -12.75 18.13 2.51
C GLU A 191 -11.97 16.83 2.32
N MET A 192 -12.62 15.76 1.85
CA MET A 192 -11.94 14.49 1.54
C MET A 192 -10.93 14.65 0.40
N PHE A 193 -11.26 15.39 -0.66
CA PHE A 193 -10.34 15.63 -1.79
C PHE A 193 -9.11 16.45 -1.38
N VAL A 194 -9.26 17.40 -0.45
CA VAL A 194 -8.12 18.15 0.12
C VAL A 194 -7.19 17.19 0.87
N GLN A 195 -7.74 16.30 1.70
CA GLN A 195 -6.97 15.30 2.45
C GLN A 195 -6.21 14.33 1.51
N ILE A 196 -6.88 13.86 0.45
CA ILE A 196 -6.26 13.01 -0.57
C ILE A 196 -5.16 13.78 -1.30
N SER A 197 -5.41 15.02 -1.71
CA SER A 197 -4.43 15.87 -2.41
C SER A 197 -3.22 16.15 -1.54
N ASP A 198 -3.40 16.35 -0.23
CA ASP A 198 -2.29 16.55 0.71
C ASP A 198 -1.38 15.31 0.80
N ALA A 199 -1.98 14.12 0.89
CA ALA A 199 -1.22 12.87 0.83
C ALA A 199 -0.46 12.72 -0.49
N MET A 200 -1.08 13.09 -1.62
CA MET A 200 -0.43 13.02 -2.93
C MET A 200 0.69 14.05 -3.11
N VAL A 201 0.59 15.25 -2.53
CA VAL A 201 1.70 16.20 -2.43
C VAL A 201 2.88 15.57 -1.71
N PHE A 202 2.63 14.90 -0.58
CA PHE A 202 3.67 14.21 0.18
C PHE A 202 4.33 13.09 -0.63
N LEU A 203 3.56 12.29 -1.37
CA LEU A 203 4.11 11.25 -2.26
C LEU A 203 4.96 11.86 -3.39
N ALA A 204 4.47 12.90 -4.04
CA ALA A 204 5.19 13.59 -5.11
C ALA A 204 6.54 14.14 -4.64
N HIS A 205 6.59 14.79 -3.47
CA HIS A 205 7.84 15.26 -2.86
C HIS A 205 8.81 14.12 -2.50
N ASN A 206 8.28 12.92 -2.21
CA ASN A 206 9.07 11.72 -1.98
C ASN A 206 9.39 10.94 -3.28
N GLN A 207 9.08 11.50 -4.46
CA GLN A 207 9.27 10.88 -5.77
C GLN A 207 8.55 9.53 -5.90
N VAL A 208 7.36 9.44 -5.29
CA VAL A 208 6.49 8.27 -5.35
C VAL A 208 5.28 8.60 -6.23
N VAL A 209 5.08 7.77 -7.24
CA VAL A 209 3.86 7.72 -8.05
C VAL A 209 3.00 6.60 -7.49
N HIS A 210 1.75 6.87 -7.16
CA HIS A 210 0.81 5.88 -6.63
C HIS A 210 0.43 4.84 -7.69
N GLY A 211 0.07 5.29 -8.89
CA GLY A 211 -0.23 4.44 -10.06
C GLY A 211 -1.55 3.66 -9.99
N ASP A 212 -2.35 3.84 -8.93
CA ASP A 212 -3.68 3.25 -8.78
C ASP A 212 -4.61 4.08 -7.88
N LEU A 213 -4.68 5.38 -8.13
CA LEU A 213 -5.51 6.28 -7.35
C LEU A 213 -6.99 6.12 -7.77
N ALA A 214 -7.84 5.63 -6.86
CA ALA A 214 -9.28 5.41 -7.04
C ALA A 214 -10.00 5.39 -5.68
N CYS A 215 -11.34 5.54 -5.64
CA CYS A 215 -12.10 5.57 -4.37
C CYS A 215 -11.92 4.29 -3.53
N ARG A 216 -11.77 3.13 -4.18
CA ARG A 216 -11.50 1.85 -3.49
C ARG A 216 -10.17 1.83 -2.69
N ASN A 217 -9.22 2.70 -3.06
CA ASN A 217 -7.91 2.83 -2.41
C ASN A 217 -7.85 4.04 -1.45
N VAL A 218 -9.00 4.64 -1.15
CA VAL A 218 -9.18 5.66 -0.11
C VAL A 218 -9.96 5.03 1.04
N LEU A 219 -9.33 4.86 2.19
CA LEU A 219 -9.98 4.32 3.39
C LEU A 219 -10.60 5.44 4.22
N VAL A 220 -11.79 5.18 4.77
CA VAL A 220 -12.53 6.16 5.58
C VAL A 220 -12.44 5.77 7.05
N PHE A 221 -11.82 6.63 7.86
CA PHE A 221 -11.62 6.43 9.30
C PHE A 221 -12.71 7.08 10.13
N ARG A 222 -13.25 8.20 9.63
CA ARG A 222 -14.40 8.89 10.21
C ARG A 222 -15.21 9.51 9.09
N TYR A 223 -16.53 9.37 9.21
CA TYR A 223 -17.50 9.98 8.32
C TYR A 223 -18.64 10.60 9.12
N ASP A 224 -18.90 11.87 8.84
CA ASP A 224 -20.00 12.66 9.33
C ASP A 224 -20.37 13.66 8.22
N ALA A 225 -21.60 13.52 7.71
CA ALA A 225 -22.12 14.38 6.67
C ALA A 225 -22.43 15.80 7.17
N ASN A 226 -22.69 15.97 8.47
CA ASN A 226 -23.06 17.24 9.10
C ASN A 226 -21.83 17.97 9.65
N GLU A 227 -20.76 17.24 9.94
CA GLU A 227 -19.49 17.80 10.40
C GLU A 227 -18.33 17.47 9.44
N PRO A 228 -18.32 18.04 8.20
CA PRO A 228 -17.33 17.71 7.18
C PRO A 228 -15.88 17.71 7.67
N LYS A 229 -15.50 18.69 8.51
CA LYS A 229 -14.14 18.87 9.05
C LYS A 229 -13.68 17.72 9.97
N HIS A 230 -14.60 16.91 10.49
CA HIS A 230 -14.29 15.76 11.33
C HIS A 230 -14.04 14.48 10.52
N ASN A 231 -14.36 14.51 9.23
CA ASN A 231 -14.08 13.42 8.30
C ASN A 231 -12.59 13.18 8.20
N LEU A 232 -12.23 11.90 8.12
CA LEU A 232 -10.84 11.49 8.00
C LEU A 232 -10.75 10.40 6.96
N VAL A 233 -10.04 10.71 5.88
CA VAL A 233 -9.72 9.75 4.82
C VAL A 233 -8.21 9.59 4.69
N LYS A 234 -7.78 8.37 4.34
CA LYS A 234 -6.37 8.04 4.17
C LYS A 234 -6.14 7.17 2.95
N LEU A 235 -5.05 7.42 2.24
CA LEU A 235 -4.62 6.60 1.11
C LEU A 235 -4.01 5.27 1.57
N THR A 236 -4.33 4.21 0.82
CA THR A 236 -3.79 2.86 1.00
C THR A 236 -3.37 2.24 -0.34
N ASP A 237 -2.89 1.00 -0.29
CA ASP A 237 -2.55 0.14 -1.42
C ASP A 237 -1.59 0.73 -2.47
N PHE A 238 -0.34 0.90 -2.04
CA PHE A 238 0.77 1.34 -2.90
C PHE A 238 1.39 0.18 -3.71
N GLY A 239 0.66 -0.92 -3.94
CA GLY A 239 1.16 -2.13 -4.61
C GLY A 239 1.62 -1.92 -6.05
N LEU A 240 1.17 -0.82 -6.69
CA LEU A 240 1.56 -0.41 -8.04
C LEU A 240 2.48 0.82 -8.07
N SER A 241 2.95 1.29 -6.91
CA SER A 241 3.74 2.51 -6.81
C SER A 241 5.06 2.43 -7.57
N ARG A 242 5.42 3.52 -8.27
CA ARG A 242 6.61 3.65 -9.13
C ARG A 242 7.41 4.90 -8.75
N GLY A 243 8.67 4.99 -9.18
CA GLY A 243 9.50 6.20 -8.99
C GLY A 243 10.50 6.17 -7.82
N SER A 244 10.28 5.32 -6.81
CA SER A 244 11.33 5.05 -5.81
C SER A 244 12.40 4.10 -6.38
N SER A 245 13.69 4.33 -6.07
CA SER A 245 14.80 3.42 -6.39
C SER A 245 14.55 1.97 -5.91
N MET A 246 13.59 1.79 -5.00
CA MET A 246 13.09 0.51 -4.49
C MET A 246 12.41 -0.38 -5.53
N TYR A 247 11.86 0.17 -6.63
CA TYR A 247 11.16 -0.57 -7.70
C TYR A 247 11.92 -0.57 -9.05
N ALA A 248 13.19 -0.17 -9.04
CA ALA A 248 14.10 -0.44 -10.15
C ALA A 248 14.29 -1.97 -10.29
N PRO A 249 14.28 -2.54 -11.51
CA PRO A 249 14.58 -3.96 -11.69
C PRO A 249 16.03 -4.18 -11.28
N VAL A 250 16.27 -5.02 -10.29
CA VAL A 250 17.61 -5.51 -9.98
C VAL A 250 17.86 -6.69 -10.91
N GLY A 251 18.69 -6.48 -11.93
CA GLY A 251 19.17 -7.55 -12.80
C GLY A 251 18.18 -8.04 -13.86
N THR A 252 18.75 -8.44 -15.00
CA THR A 252 18.08 -9.00 -16.18
C THR A 252 17.47 -10.37 -15.85
N ALA A 253 16.28 -10.38 -15.29
CA ALA A 253 15.41 -11.55 -15.32
C ALA A 253 13.98 -11.07 -15.56
N SER A 254 13.63 -11.06 -16.84
CA SER A 254 12.27 -11.07 -17.36
C SER A 254 11.49 -12.22 -16.73
N THR A 255 10.78 -11.95 -15.63
CA THR A 255 9.62 -12.72 -15.20
C THR A 255 8.44 -11.77 -15.10
N THR A 256 7.49 -12.00 -15.98
CA THR A 256 6.20 -11.36 -16.19
C THR A 256 5.38 -11.25 -14.91
N THR A 257 5.61 -10.21 -14.11
CA THR A 257 4.47 -9.54 -13.46
C THR A 257 3.90 -8.61 -14.52
N LEU A 258 2.87 -9.04 -15.24
CA LEU A 258 2.02 -8.12 -15.99
C LEU A 258 1.65 -7.01 -15.01
N THR A 259 2.19 -5.82 -15.21
CA THR A 259 1.78 -4.64 -14.47
C THR A 259 0.32 -4.41 -14.81
N ILE A 260 -0.58 -4.80 -13.90
CA ILE A 260 -2.02 -4.56 -14.04
C ILE A 260 -2.19 -3.05 -14.03
N VAL A 261 -2.59 -2.50 -15.18
CA VAL A 261 -2.90 -1.08 -15.31
C VAL A 261 -4.39 -0.92 -15.02
N PRO A 262 -4.79 -0.01 -14.12
CA PRO A 262 -6.20 0.30 -13.89
C PRO A 262 -6.71 1.13 -15.09
N ILE A 263 -7.02 0.47 -16.21
CA ILE A 263 -7.27 1.10 -17.52
C ILE A 263 -8.25 2.28 -17.43
N ARG A 264 -9.35 2.11 -16.71
CA ARG A 264 -10.42 3.11 -16.58
C ARG A 264 -10.04 4.35 -15.77
N TYR A 265 -8.90 4.32 -15.08
CA TYR A 265 -8.35 5.40 -14.25
C TYR A 265 -7.05 5.98 -14.82
N ALA A 266 -6.44 5.29 -15.79
CA ALA A 266 -5.10 5.59 -16.26
C ALA A 266 -5.08 6.75 -17.26
N ALA A 267 -4.02 7.55 -17.17
CA ALA A 267 -3.78 8.67 -18.08
C ALA A 267 -3.44 8.19 -19.51
N PRO A 268 -3.71 9.01 -20.56
CA PRO A 268 -3.43 8.66 -21.95
C PRO A 268 -1.99 8.19 -22.22
N GLU A 269 -0.99 8.79 -21.58
CA GLU A 269 0.42 8.44 -21.74
C GLU A 269 0.79 7.08 -21.12
N ILE A 270 0.05 6.65 -20.08
CA ILE A 270 0.15 5.30 -19.52
C ILE A 270 -0.51 4.30 -20.47
N LEU A 271 -1.69 4.62 -21.01
CA LEU A 271 -2.41 3.73 -21.92
C LEU A 271 -1.68 3.54 -23.25
N SER A 272 -1.01 4.59 -23.74
CA SER A 272 -0.22 4.54 -24.97
C SER A 272 1.03 3.66 -24.84
N ASN A 273 1.69 3.67 -23.68
CA ASN A 273 2.89 2.87 -23.45
C ASN A 273 3.03 2.47 -21.97
N SER A 274 2.24 1.47 -21.56
CA SER A 274 2.17 1.01 -20.16
C SER A 274 3.49 0.40 -19.65
N ASN A 275 4.33 -0.07 -20.56
CA ASN A 275 5.65 -0.63 -20.28
C ASN A 275 6.72 0.45 -20.04
N ASN A 276 6.48 1.68 -20.48
CA ASN A 276 7.39 2.79 -20.24
C ASN A 276 7.20 3.33 -18.82
N LYS A 277 8.18 3.08 -17.94
CA LYS A 277 8.17 3.59 -16.57
C LYS A 277 8.12 5.12 -16.51
N ASN A 278 8.64 5.81 -17.51
CA ASN A 278 8.64 7.27 -17.55
C ASN A 278 7.26 7.86 -17.84
N SER A 279 6.28 7.05 -18.28
CA SER A 279 4.89 7.48 -18.40
C SER A 279 4.18 7.60 -17.05
N TYR A 280 4.79 7.12 -15.97
CA TYR A 280 4.23 7.16 -14.62
C TYR A 280 4.89 8.33 -13.88
N THR A 281 4.11 9.38 -13.66
CA THR A 281 4.56 10.64 -13.09
C THR A 281 3.53 11.16 -12.08
N GLU A 282 3.87 12.21 -11.36
CA GLU A 282 2.88 12.97 -10.57
C GLU A 282 1.65 13.33 -11.43
N LYS A 283 1.86 13.72 -12.68
CA LYS A 283 0.80 14.17 -13.58
C LYS A 283 -0.10 13.03 -14.07
N SER A 284 0.42 11.81 -14.17
CA SER A 284 -0.42 10.65 -14.43
C SER A 284 -1.33 10.33 -13.23
N ASP A 285 -0.82 10.49 -12.01
CA ASP A 285 -1.65 10.36 -10.80
C ASP A 285 -2.67 11.51 -10.69
N VAL A 286 -2.33 12.73 -11.10
CA VAL A 286 -3.30 13.86 -11.17
C VAL A 286 -4.46 13.53 -12.11
N PHE A 287 -4.20 12.84 -13.23
CA PHE A 287 -5.29 12.37 -14.09
C PHE A 287 -6.19 11.38 -13.35
N SER A 288 -5.61 10.38 -12.67
CA SER A 288 -6.36 9.42 -11.86
C SER A 288 -7.11 10.09 -10.71
N MET A 289 -6.59 11.16 -10.11
CA MET A 289 -7.31 11.99 -9.13
C MET A 289 -8.55 12.64 -9.74
N GLY A 290 -8.48 13.11 -10.99
CA GLY A 290 -9.64 13.59 -11.74
C GLY A 290 -10.72 12.52 -11.91
N VAL A 291 -10.31 11.29 -12.26
CA VAL A 291 -11.23 10.15 -12.37
C VAL A 291 -11.80 9.75 -11.01
N LEU A 292 -11.01 9.76 -9.93
CA LEU A 292 -11.46 9.51 -8.56
C LEU A 292 -12.50 10.54 -8.11
N MET A 293 -12.27 11.83 -8.35
CA MET A 293 -13.26 12.87 -8.05
C MET A 293 -14.55 12.66 -8.84
N TRP A 294 -14.45 12.29 -10.13
CA TRP A 294 -15.62 11.92 -10.92
C TRP A 294 -16.37 10.72 -10.34
N GLU A 295 -15.67 9.64 -9.99
CA GLU A 295 -16.21 8.42 -9.37
C GLU A 295 -16.96 8.78 -8.08
N ALA A 296 -16.38 9.66 -7.26
CA ALA A 296 -17.01 10.15 -6.05
C ALA A 296 -18.33 10.88 -6.33
N TYR A 297 -18.33 11.84 -7.26
CA TYR A 297 -19.55 12.58 -7.66
C TYR A 297 -20.60 11.72 -8.36
N SER A 298 -20.22 10.55 -8.87
CA SER A 298 -21.13 9.57 -9.45
C SER A 298 -21.59 8.49 -8.45
N LYS A 299 -21.37 8.69 -7.14
CA LYS A 299 -21.67 7.72 -6.07
C LYS A 299 -21.04 6.34 -6.28
N GLY A 300 -19.76 6.32 -6.70
CA GLY A 300 -19.05 5.06 -6.94
C GLY A 300 -19.49 4.35 -8.22
N GLU A 301 -20.00 5.08 -9.22
CA GLU A 301 -20.18 4.51 -10.55
C GLU A 301 -18.82 4.16 -11.15
N MET A 302 -18.71 2.98 -11.78
CA MET A 302 -17.50 2.60 -12.52
C MET A 302 -17.25 3.60 -13.67
N PRO A 303 -16.05 4.20 -13.79
CA PRO A 303 -15.74 5.07 -14.92
C PRO A 303 -15.92 4.34 -16.24
N TRP A 304 -16.61 5.00 -17.19
CA TRP A 304 -16.97 4.41 -18.48
C TRP A 304 -17.87 3.17 -18.39
N SER A 305 -18.73 3.08 -17.36
CA SER A 305 -19.69 1.99 -17.14
C SER A 305 -20.51 1.62 -18.39
N ASN A 306 -20.75 2.59 -19.28
CA ASN A 306 -21.47 2.44 -20.54
C ASN A 306 -20.64 1.82 -21.68
N VAL A 307 -19.37 1.46 -21.42
CA VAL A 307 -18.44 0.86 -22.37
C VAL A 307 -18.06 -0.52 -21.86
N GLU A 308 -18.37 -1.56 -22.63
CA GLU A 308 -18.28 -2.95 -22.18
C GLU A 308 -16.84 -3.44 -22.00
N ASN A 309 -15.91 -3.04 -22.87
CA ASN A 309 -14.54 -3.56 -22.87
C ASN A 309 -13.49 -2.46 -22.65
N ASP A 310 -12.42 -2.82 -21.93
CA ASP A 310 -11.38 -1.88 -21.54
C ASP A 310 -10.51 -1.40 -22.72
N ASN A 311 -10.41 -2.18 -23.80
CA ASN A 311 -9.68 -1.76 -25.01
C ASN A 311 -10.36 -0.56 -25.68
N GLU A 312 -11.70 -0.55 -25.72
CA GLU A 312 -12.46 0.59 -26.22
C GLU A 312 -12.27 1.80 -25.31
N VAL A 313 -12.32 1.62 -23.98
CA VAL A 313 -12.01 2.70 -23.02
C VAL A 313 -10.63 3.29 -23.28
N CYS A 314 -9.61 2.45 -23.48
CA CYS A 314 -8.26 2.90 -23.86
C CYS A 314 -8.29 3.82 -25.07
N GLN A 315 -8.96 3.40 -26.16
CA GLN A 315 -9.03 4.19 -27.39
C GLN A 315 -9.76 5.51 -27.17
N LYS A 316 -10.89 5.50 -26.46
CA LYS A 316 -11.67 6.70 -26.14
C LYS A 316 -10.82 7.73 -25.38
N VAL A 317 -10.13 7.30 -24.33
CA VAL A 317 -9.26 8.16 -23.52
C VAL A 317 -8.08 8.70 -24.34
N MET A 318 -7.42 7.85 -25.13
CA MET A 318 -6.32 8.27 -26.00
C MET A 318 -6.77 9.26 -27.09
N ASN A 319 -7.99 9.13 -27.60
CA ASN A 319 -8.58 10.01 -28.61
C ASN A 319 -9.13 11.32 -28.05
N GLY A 320 -9.04 11.55 -26.74
CA GLY A 320 -9.50 12.80 -26.14
C GLY A 320 -10.96 12.81 -25.71
N GLU A 321 -11.67 11.66 -25.77
CA GLU A 321 -13.01 11.58 -25.18
C GLU A 321 -12.94 11.72 -23.67
N ARG A 322 -14.03 12.21 -23.06
CA ARG A 322 -14.10 12.48 -21.62
C ARG A 322 -15.37 11.90 -21.00
N LEU A 323 -15.26 11.59 -19.71
CA LEU A 323 -16.41 11.27 -18.86
C LEU A 323 -17.38 12.46 -18.86
N LYS A 324 -18.68 12.17 -18.73
CA LYS A 324 -19.73 13.20 -18.65
C LYS A 324 -19.77 13.79 -17.24
N GLN A 325 -20.07 15.08 -17.12
CA GLN A 325 -20.26 15.73 -15.82
C GLN A 325 -21.38 15.03 -15.02
N PRO A 326 -21.11 14.58 -13.78
CA PRO A 326 -22.14 14.03 -12.92
C PRO A 326 -23.18 15.09 -12.54
N SER A 327 -24.45 14.70 -12.41
CA SER A 327 -25.57 15.64 -12.22
C SER A 327 -25.49 16.50 -10.95
N LYS A 328 -24.78 16.05 -9.92
CA LYS A 328 -24.58 16.76 -8.65
C LYS A 328 -23.24 17.49 -8.55
N CYS A 329 -22.38 17.37 -9.57
CA CYS A 329 -21.11 18.08 -9.62
C CYS A 329 -21.33 19.49 -10.20
N THR A 330 -20.98 20.53 -9.44
CA THR A 330 -21.13 21.92 -9.92
C THR A 330 -20.17 22.20 -11.07
N ASP A 331 -20.52 23.14 -11.95
CA ASP A 331 -19.66 23.52 -13.09
C ASP A 331 -18.26 23.97 -12.64
N ARG A 332 -18.20 24.61 -11.46
CA ARG A 332 -16.94 25.07 -10.88
C ARG A 332 -16.06 23.91 -10.43
N MET A 333 -16.61 22.92 -9.71
CA MET A 333 -15.86 21.72 -9.36
C MET A 333 -15.51 20.90 -10.61
N TRP A 334 -16.44 20.78 -11.55
CA TRP A 334 -16.22 20.08 -12.81
C TRP A 334 -15.07 20.67 -13.62
N SER A 335 -14.91 22.00 -13.63
CA SER A 335 -13.75 22.65 -14.24
C SER A 335 -12.42 22.21 -13.61
N ILE A 336 -12.36 22.06 -12.28
CA ILE A 336 -11.18 21.55 -11.57
C ILE A 336 -10.90 20.10 -11.99
N ILE A 337 -11.94 19.26 -11.99
CA ILE A 337 -11.86 17.84 -12.38
C ILE A 337 -11.38 17.69 -13.84
N LEU A 338 -11.93 18.48 -14.76
CA LEU A 338 -11.53 18.48 -16.18
C LEU A 338 -10.07 18.90 -16.38
N ASN A 339 -9.59 19.91 -15.63
CA ASN A 339 -8.20 20.33 -15.70
C ASN A 339 -7.24 19.19 -15.29
N CYS A 340 -7.62 18.40 -14.28
CA CYS A 340 -6.89 17.20 -13.88
C CYS A 340 -6.84 16.15 -15.01
N MET A 341 -7.94 15.99 -15.76
CA MET A 341 -8.06 15.06 -16.88
C MET A 341 -7.63 15.66 -18.24
N SER A 342 -6.79 16.70 -18.25
CA SER A 342 -6.26 17.29 -19.49
C SER A 342 -5.50 16.26 -20.33
N GLN A 343 -5.70 16.28 -21.66
CA GLN A 343 -5.03 15.32 -22.56
C GLN A 343 -3.51 15.47 -22.51
N GLN A 344 -3.05 16.72 -22.53
CA GLN A 344 -1.64 17.07 -22.45
C GLN A 344 -1.20 17.09 -20.99
N GLU A 345 -0.22 16.27 -20.64
CA GLU A 345 0.33 16.13 -19.28
C GLU A 345 0.70 17.49 -18.65
N LYS A 346 1.37 18.35 -19.43
CA LYS A 346 1.81 19.68 -19.01
C LYS A 346 0.69 20.65 -18.62
N ASN A 347 -0.54 20.40 -19.09
CA ASN A 347 -1.70 21.25 -18.80
C ASN A 347 -2.39 20.84 -17.49
N ARG A 348 -2.05 19.67 -16.93
CA ARG A 348 -2.60 19.23 -15.65
C ARG A 348 -1.95 20.02 -14.51
N PRO A 349 -2.68 20.38 -13.44
CA PRO A 349 -2.09 21.00 -12.25
C PRO A 349 -1.08 20.06 -11.58
N SER A 350 -0.21 20.56 -10.70
CA SER A 350 0.45 19.69 -9.71
C SER A 350 -0.53 19.36 -8.59
N PHE A 351 -0.22 18.38 -7.74
CA PHE A 351 -1.06 18.14 -6.56
C PHE A 351 -1.07 19.34 -5.60
N GLU A 352 0.02 20.10 -5.53
CA GLU A 352 0.08 21.32 -4.72
C GLU A 352 -0.88 22.39 -5.26
N GLU A 353 -0.90 22.57 -6.58
CA GLU A 353 -1.84 23.46 -7.26
C GLU A 353 -3.29 23.00 -7.06
N LEU A 354 -3.56 21.71 -7.26
CA LEU A 354 -4.89 21.12 -7.07
C LEU A 354 -5.39 21.30 -5.63
N LYS A 355 -4.55 21.00 -4.63
CA LYS A 355 -4.89 21.22 -3.22
C LYS A 355 -5.29 22.68 -2.97
N ARG A 356 -4.54 23.64 -3.52
CA ARG A 356 -4.84 25.07 -3.37
C ARG A 356 -6.16 25.46 -4.03
N GLN A 357 -6.45 24.90 -5.22
CA GLN A 357 -7.72 25.10 -5.92
C GLN A 357 -8.90 24.56 -5.12
N LEU A 358 -8.77 23.36 -4.54
CA LEU A 358 -9.80 22.75 -3.68
C LEU A 358 -10.03 23.54 -2.39
N LEU A 359 -8.96 24.02 -1.74
CA LEU A 359 -9.08 24.91 -0.58
C LEU A 359 -9.79 26.22 -0.93
N GLY A 360 -9.43 26.85 -2.05
CA GLY A 360 -10.10 28.06 -2.54
C GLY A 360 -11.56 27.80 -2.99
N PHE A 361 -11.87 26.58 -3.42
CA PHE A 361 -13.23 26.15 -3.68
C PHE A 361 -14.06 26.17 -2.39
N MET A 362 -13.58 25.51 -1.33
CA MET A 362 -14.27 25.40 -0.04
C MET A 362 -14.49 26.74 0.67
N LEU A 363 -13.53 27.66 0.58
CA LEU A 363 -13.66 28.98 1.21
C LEU A 363 -14.77 29.81 0.57
N ASN A 364 -14.89 29.74 -0.76
CA ASN A 364 -15.86 30.53 -1.51
C ASN A 364 -17.28 29.97 -1.41
N SER A 365 -17.44 28.66 -1.20
CA SER A 365 -18.76 28.04 -0.96
C SER A 365 -19.28 28.33 0.46
N ALA A 366 -18.40 28.45 1.46
CA ALA A 366 -18.77 28.82 2.83
C ALA A 366 -19.30 30.26 2.95
N SER A 367 -18.81 31.18 2.11
CA SER A 367 -19.32 32.56 2.05
C SER A 367 -20.73 32.68 1.46
N THR A 368 -21.19 31.70 0.68
CA THR A 368 -22.54 31.69 0.09
C THR A 368 -23.59 31.01 0.97
N SER A 369 -23.21 30.11 1.87
CA SER A 369 -24.12 29.40 2.79
C SER A 369 -24.38 30.15 4.10
N GLY A 370 -23.68 31.27 4.37
CA GLY A 370 -23.93 32.18 5.49
C GLY A 370 -24.96 33.29 5.22
N ILE A 371 -25.62 33.27 4.06
CA ILE A 371 -26.67 34.21 3.67
C ILE A 371 -27.90 33.37 3.30
N ASN A 372 -28.61 32.84 4.30
CA ASN A 372 -30.02 32.45 4.22
C ASN A 372 -30.59 32.28 5.62
#